data_AF-A0A2D7TMZ9-F1
#
_entry.id   AF-A0A2D7TMZ9-F1
#
_cell.length_a   1.000
_cell.length_b   1.000
_cell.length_c   1.000
_cell.angle_alpha   90.00
_cell.angle_beta   90.00
_cell.angle_gamma   90.00
#
_symmetry.space_group_name_H-M   'P 1'
#
loop_
_entity.id
_entity.type
_entity.pdbx_description
1 polymer ?
#
loop_
_entity_poly.entity_id
_entity_poly.type
_entity_poly.pdbx_seq_one_letter_code
_entity_poly.pdbx_strand_id
1 'polypeptide(L)' 'MNNMHGTTIVGVRKSGSVTIAGDGQVSLGNTIIKGTAQKIRSIKNDEYEVIAGFAGSTADAFTLIERLE' A
#
# COMPACT_ATOMS: atom_id res chain seq x y z
N MET A 1 20.26 -15.29 7.35
CA MET A 1 19.40 -14.55 6.40
C MET A 1 18.34 -13.85 7.24
N ASN A 2 18.37 -12.52 7.36
CA ASN A 2 17.30 -11.81 8.04
C ASN A 2 16.03 -11.96 7.18
N ASN A 3 15.01 -12.62 7.72
CA ASN A 3 13.72 -12.75 7.06
C ASN A 3 13.10 -11.38 6.93
N MET A 4 13.17 -10.82 5.72
CA MET A 4 12.56 -9.55 5.40
C MET A 4 11.05 -9.75 5.31
N HIS A 5 10.31 -9.41 6.38
CA HIS A 5 8.86 -9.34 6.36
C HIS A 5 8.45 -8.04 5.66
N GLY A 6 8.39 -8.06 4.33
CA GLY A 6 8.01 -6.93 3.49
C GLY A 6 6.51 -6.89 3.19
N THR A 7 6.00 -5.69 2.96
CA THR A 7 4.67 -5.50 2.36
C THR A 7 4.68 -6.01 0.91
N THR A 8 3.61 -6.70 0.52
CA THR A 8 3.36 -7.06 -0.88
C THR A 8 2.12 -6.34 -1.39
N ILE A 9 2.27 -5.64 -2.52
CA ILE A 9 1.17 -5.03 -3.27
C ILE A 9 1.09 -5.73 -4.64
N VAL A 10 -0.12 -6.10 -5.05
CA VAL A 10 -0.39 -6.72 -6.36
C VAL A 10 -1.43 -5.90 -7.12
N GLY A 11 -1.26 -5.79 -8.43
CA GLY A 11 -2.19 -5.11 -9.34
C GLY A 11 -2.62 -6.03 -10.47
N VAL A 12 -3.92 -6.06 -10.76
CA VAL A 12 -4.49 -6.80 -11.88
C VAL A 12 -5.28 -5.83 -12.76
N ARG A 13 -5.05 -5.91 -14.07
CA ARG A 13 -5.86 -5.23 -15.08
C ARG A 13 -6.51 -6.27 -15.98
N LYS A 14 -7.83 -6.27 -16.06
CA LYS A 14 -8.61 -7.21 -16.87
C LYS A 14 -9.93 -6.57 -17.30
N SER A 15 -10.31 -6.77 -18.57
CA SER A 15 -11.60 -6.35 -19.13
C SER A 15 -11.96 -4.87 -18.86
N GLY A 16 -10.98 -3.97 -19.00
CA GLY A 16 -11.19 -2.52 -18.77
C GLY A 16 -11.24 -2.11 -17.29
N SER A 17 -11.08 -3.04 -16.36
CA SER A 17 -11.03 -2.76 -14.92
C SER A 17 -9.63 -2.96 -14.36
N VAL A 18 -9.31 -2.19 -13.31
CA VAL A 18 -8.06 -2.30 -12.54
C VAL A 18 -8.41 -2.59 -11.08
N THR A 19 -7.68 -3.51 -10.47
CA THR A 19 -7.79 -3.83 -9.04
C THR A 19 -6.39 -3.85 -8.43
N ILE A 20 -6.25 -3.28 -7.25
CA ILE A 20 -5.05 -3.40 -6.41
C ILE A 20 -5.43 -4.16 -5.14
N ALA A 21 -4.54 -5.05 -4.68
CA ALA A 21 -4.62 -5.72 -3.40
C ALA A 21 -3.26 -5.65 -2.69
N GLY A 22 -3.28 -5.80 -1.37
CA GLY A 22 -2.10 -5.68 -0.53
C GLY A 22 -2.36 -6.32 0.83
N ASP A 23 -1.31 -6.81 1.46
CA ASP A 23 -1.42 -7.41 2.79
C ASP A 23 -1.62 -6.34 3.89
N GLY A 24 -2.23 -6.74 5.01
CA GLY A 24 -2.50 -5.86 6.15
C GLY A 24 -1.45 -5.90 7.26
N GLN A 25 -0.33 -6.62 7.08
CA GLN A 25 0.61 -6.89 8.16
C GLN A 25 1.56 -5.71 8.41
N VAL A 26 1.72 -5.34 9.67
CA VAL A 26 2.76 -4.42 10.15
C VAL A 26 3.61 -5.16 11.17
N SER A 27 4.93 -5.12 10.98
CA SER A 27 5.88 -5.82 11.85
C SER A 27 6.90 -4.84 12.45
N LEU A 28 7.35 -5.11 13.67
CA LEU A 28 8.52 -4.47 14.29
C LEU A 28 9.52 -5.57 14.61
N GLY A 29 10.61 -5.62 13.84
CA GLY A 29 11.49 -6.78 13.84
C GLY A 29 10.73 -8.04 13.41
N ASN A 30 10.74 -9.07 14.26
CA ASN A 30 10.07 -10.34 13.99
C ASN A 30 8.63 -10.42 14.53
N THR A 31 8.12 -9.36 15.16
CA THR A 31 6.80 -9.36 15.80
C THR A 31 5.79 -8.65 14.92
N ILE A 32 4.65 -9.29 14.67
CA ILE A 32 3.49 -8.67 14.02
C ILE A 32 2.75 -7.81 15.06
N ILE A 33 2.60 -6.53 14.78
CA ILE A 33 1.96 -5.57 15.69
C ILE A 33 0.52 -5.29 15.27
N LYS A 34 0.20 -5.41 13.97
CA LYS A 34 -1.12 -5.12 13.42
C LYS A 34 -1.34 -5.91 12.13
N GLY A 35 -2.50 -6.54 11.99
CA GLY A 35 -2.91 -7.28 10.77
C GLY A 35 -3.89 -6.53 9.86
N THR A 36 -4.30 -5.32 10.26
CA THR A 36 -5.39 -4.55 9.60
C THR A 36 -4.89 -3.24 8.98
N ALA A 37 -3.61 -3.15 8.60
CA ALA A 37 -3.12 -1.95 7.94
C ALA A 37 -3.77 -1.78 6.56
N GLN A 38 -4.22 -0.56 6.28
CA GLN A 38 -4.66 -0.17 4.95
C GLN A 38 -3.46 0.44 4.21
N LYS A 39 -2.87 -0.35 3.31
CA LYS A 39 -1.71 0.04 2.51
C LYS A 39 -2.09 0.45 1.09
N ILE A 40 -3.38 0.40 0.78
CA ILE A 40 -4.00 0.84 -0.46
C ILE A 40 -4.86 2.05 -0.12
N ARG A 41 -4.73 3.11 -0.90
CA ARG A 41 -5.52 4.34 -0.77
C ARG A 41 -5.98 4.80 -2.14
N SER A 42 -7.16 5.39 -2.21
CA SER A 42 -7.60 6.14 -3.38
C SER A 42 -7.19 7.60 -3.22
N ILE A 43 -6.53 8.15 -4.23
CA ILE A 43 -6.16 9.55 -4.36
C ILE A 43 -7.04 10.10 -5.47
N LYS A 44 -7.86 11.09 -5.13
CA LYS A 44 -8.85 11.65 -6.05
C LYS A 44 -8.74 13.15 -6.06
N ASN A 45 -8.60 13.72 -7.25
CA ASN A 45 -8.76 15.14 -7.50
C ASN A 45 -9.91 15.36 -8.50
N ASP A 46 -10.11 16.60 -8.93
CA ASP A 46 -11.21 16.97 -9.82
C ASP A 46 -11.12 16.31 -11.22
N GLU A 47 -9.91 15.92 -11.66
CA GLU A 47 -9.68 15.38 -13.00
C GLU A 47 -9.49 13.85 -13.04
N TYR A 48 -8.88 13.27 -12.00
CA TYR A 48 -8.46 11.87 -11.97
C TYR A 48 -8.76 11.19 -10.64
N GLU A 49 -9.07 9.90 -10.73
CA GLU A 49 -9.14 8.99 -9.59
C GLU A 49 -8.07 7.91 -9.76
N VAL A 50 -7.14 7.84 -8.80
CA VAL A 50 -5.97 6.96 -8.82
C VAL A 50 -5.97 6.08 -7.58
N ILE A 51 -5.71 4.79 -7.76
CA ILE A 51 -5.51 3.86 -6.65
C ILE A 51 -4.01 3.63 -6.49
N ALA A 52 -3.48 3.91 -5.31
CA ALA A 52 -2.07 3.73 -4.97
C ALA A 52 -1.90 2.70 -3.85
N GLY A 53 -0.88 1.85 -3.96
CA GLY A 53 -0.48 0.91 -2.92
C GLY A 53 1.01 1.04 -2.61
N PHE A 54 1.38 0.97 -1.33
CA PHE A 54 2.75 1.23 -0.89
C PHE A 54 3.40 -0.01 -0.28
N ALA A 55 4.55 -0.39 -0.84
CA ALA A 55 5.42 -1.42 -0.27
C ALA A 55 6.74 -0.78 0.21
N GLY A 56 6.98 -0.81 1.53
CA GLY A 56 8.15 -0.17 2.13
C GLY A 56 7.82 0.46 3.49
N SER A 57 8.59 1.49 3.87
CA SER A 57 8.37 2.28 5.08
C SER A 57 6.98 2.91 5.07
N THR A 58 6.20 2.66 6.13
CA THR A 58 4.89 3.30 6.31
C THR A 58 5.00 4.83 6.39
N ALA A 59 6.11 5.36 6.93
CA ALA A 59 6.31 6.81 7.05
C ALA A 59 6.48 7.47 5.68
N ASP A 60 7.33 6.89 4.82
CA ASP A 60 7.57 7.43 3.48
C ASP A 60 6.30 7.35 2.61
N ALA A 61 5.50 6.29 2.79
CA ALA A 61 4.21 6.14 2.15
C ALA A 61 3.25 7.28 2.51
N PHE A 62 3.13 7.64 3.80
CA PHE A 62 2.30 8.77 4.21
C PHE A 62 2.78 10.09 3.61
N THR A 63 4.08 10.36 3.63
CA THR A 63 4.66 11.58 3.04
C THR A 63 4.44 11.67 1.53
N LEU A 64 4.54 10.56 0.81
CA LEU A 64 4.28 10.52 -0.64
C LEU A 64 2.80 10.78 -0.95
N ILE A 65 1.89 10.22 -0.16
CA ILE A 65 0.45 10.45 -0.32
C ILE A 65 0.11 11.93 -0.12
N GLU A 66 0.58 12.56 0.95
CA GLU A 66 0.30 13.97 1.23
C GLU A 66 0.81 14.93 0.14
N ARG A 67 1.81 14.52 -0.65
CA ARG A 67 2.31 15.29 -1.79
C ARG A 67 1.49 15.10 -3.08
N LEU A 68 0.73 14.01 -3.18
CA LEU A 68 -0.01 13.60 -4.37
C LEU A 68 -1.53 13.85 -4.25
N GLU A 69 -2.04 14.02 -3.03
CA GLU A 69 -3.34 14.66 -2.75
C GLU A 69 -3.28 16.16 -3.04
#